data_AF-A0A8B6FGC1-F1
#
_entry.id   AF-A0A8B6FGC1-F1
#
_cell.length_a   1.000
_cell.length_b   1.000
_cell.length_c   1.000
_cell.angle_alpha   90.00
_cell.angle_beta   90.00
_cell.angle_gamma   90.00
#
_symmetry.space_group_name_H-M   'P 1'
#
loop_
_entity.id
_entity.type
_entity.pdbx_description
1 polymer ?
#
loop_
_entity_poly.entity_id
_entity_poly.type
_entity_poly.pdbx_seq_one_letter_code
_entity_poly.pdbx_strand_id
1 'polypeptide(L)'
;PVTSVTLTPNDDKNEVQIITEEKQVFNCTTDASRPAARIEWYIGGVNVTKQTQSRIIQQDDDMFVSASELVYGKKMIIQSIL
;
A
#
# COMPACT_ATOMS: atom_id res chain seq x y z
N PRO A 1 7.24 -9.83 -14.97
CA PRO A 1 6.65 -8.53 -15.37
C PRO A 1 5.54 -8.15 -14.39
N VAL A 2 5.60 -6.97 -13.76
CA VAL A 2 4.52 -6.55 -12.86
C VAL A 2 3.35 -6.07 -13.71
N THR A 3 2.33 -6.91 -13.82
CA THR A 3 1.01 -6.55 -14.33
C THR A 3 0.31 -5.70 -13.28
N SER A 4 -0.23 -4.56 -13.70
CA SER A 4 -0.92 -3.56 -12.89
C SER A 4 -1.82 -4.15 -11.80
N VAL A 5 -1.80 -3.54 -10.61
CA VAL A 5 -2.76 -3.85 -9.53
C VAL A 5 -3.97 -2.92 -9.70
N THR A 6 -5.13 -3.51 -9.99
CA THR A 6 -6.42 -2.81 -9.99
C THR A 6 -7.00 -2.89 -8.59
N LEU A 7 -7.29 -1.74 -7.98
CA LEU A 7 -8.04 -1.70 -6.72
C LEU A 7 -9.54 -1.85 -7.05
N THR A 8 -10.09 -3.02 -6.78
CA THR A 8 -11.54 -3.25 -6.86
C THR A 8 -12.14 -2.92 -5.49
N PRO A 9 -13.07 -1.97 -5.39
CA PRO A 9 -13.80 -1.73 -4.14
C PRO A 9 -14.60 -2.99 -3.73
N ASN A 10 -14.76 -3.19 -2.43
CA ASN A 10 -15.44 -4.36 -1.86
C ASN A 10 -16.97 -4.36 -2.07
N ASP A 11 -17.53 -3.26 -2.59
CA ASP A 11 -18.96 -3.10 -2.84
C ASP A 11 -19.23 -2.97 -4.34
N ASP A 12 -20.42 -3.42 -4.80
CA ASP A 12 -20.92 -3.45 -6.19
C ASP A 12 -20.94 -2.10 -6.94
N LYS A 13 -20.28 -1.07 -6.43
CA LYS A 13 -20.06 0.23 -7.06
C LYS A 13 -18.67 0.25 -7.65
N ASN A 14 -18.58 0.50 -8.95
CA ASN A 14 -17.36 0.53 -9.76
C ASN A 14 -16.41 1.72 -9.42
N GLU A 15 -16.45 2.22 -8.19
CA GLU A 15 -15.74 3.40 -7.70
C GLU A 15 -15.27 3.18 -6.25
N VAL A 16 -13.96 3.20 -6.03
CA VAL A 16 -13.40 3.22 -4.67
C VAL A 16 -13.74 4.57 -4.06
N GLN A 17 -14.72 4.61 -3.17
CA GLN A 17 -14.93 5.78 -2.32
C GLN A 17 -13.77 5.83 -1.31
N ILE A 18 -12.82 6.72 -1.57
CA ILE A 18 -11.89 7.14 -0.53
C ILE A 18 -12.71 7.96 0.45
N ILE A 19 -13.24 7.32 1.49
CA ILE A 19 -13.94 8.00 2.58
C ILE A 19 -12.85 8.75 3.33
N THR A 20 -12.73 10.05 3.06
CA THR A 20 -11.73 10.96 3.63
C THR A 20 -11.76 11.03 5.16
N GLU A 21 -12.81 10.47 5.78
CA GLU A 21 -13.03 10.44 7.22
C GLU A 21 -12.69 9.09 7.87
N GLU A 22 -12.39 8.04 7.09
CA GLU A 22 -12.07 6.71 7.61
C GLU A 22 -10.63 6.30 7.29
N LYS A 23 -10.06 5.48 8.19
CA LYS A 23 -8.74 4.89 7.99
C LYS A 23 -8.85 3.78 6.95
N GLN A 24 -8.20 3.95 5.81
CA GLN A 24 -8.11 2.96 4.75
C GLN A 24 -6.73 2.31 4.73
N VAL A 25 -6.70 1.00 4.48
CA VAL A 25 -5.47 0.21 4.44
C VAL A 25 -5.33 -0.40 3.06
N PHE A 26 -4.24 -0.08 2.37
CA PHE A 26 -3.89 -0.63 1.08
C PHE A 26 -2.72 -1.60 1.24
N ASN A 27 -2.93 -2.84 0.80
CA ASN A 27 -1.93 -3.89 0.85
C ASN A 27 -1.45 -4.21 -0.57
N CYS A 28 -0.13 -4.23 -0.76
CA CYS A 28 0.51 -4.69 -1.98
C CYS A 28 1.43 -5.85 -1.63
N THR A 29 1.22 -7.00 -2.27
CA THR A 29 2.09 -8.16 -2.16
C THR A 29 2.43 -8.62 -3.56
N THR A 30 3.70 -8.92 -3.81
CA THR A 30 4.14 -9.45 -5.11
C THR A 30 4.12 -10.97 -5.08
N ASP A 31 3.99 -11.57 -6.27
CA ASP A 31 4.47 -12.93 -6.43
C ASP A 31 5.98 -13.00 -6.13
N ALA A 32 6.43 -14.21 -5.82
CA ALA A 32 7.81 -14.46 -5.49
C ALA A 32 8.72 -14.23 -6.72
N SER A 33 9.80 -13.47 -6.52
CA SER A 33 10.65 -12.97 -7.61
C SER A 33 12.12 -12.95 -7.24
N ARG A 34 12.99 -13.00 -8.25
CA ARG A 34 14.45 -12.92 -8.13
C ARG A 34 14.97 -11.89 -9.16
N PRO A 35 15.50 -10.73 -8.75
CA PRO A 35 15.64 -10.24 -7.37
C PRO A 35 14.31 -9.81 -6.74
N ALA A 36 14.32 -9.45 -5.46
CA ALA A 36 13.14 -8.92 -4.77
C ALA A 36 12.56 -7.69 -5.50
N ALA A 37 11.24 -7.65 -5.63
CA ALA A 37 10.53 -6.54 -6.25
C ALA A 37 10.54 -5.29 -5.36
N ARG A 38 10.56 -4.10 -5.99
CA ARG A 38 10.40 -2.82 -5.30
C ARG A 38 8.94 -2.38 -5.36
N ILE A 39 8.36 -2.06 -4.20
CA ILE A 39 7.03 -1.47 -4.10
C ILE A 39 7.19 0.02 -3.78
N GLU A 40 6.47 0.86 -4.52
CA GLU A 40 6.41 2.30 -4.26
C GLU A 40 4.97 2.78 -4.20
N TRP A 41 4.72 3.74 -3.32
CA TRP A 41 3.40 4.32 -3.13
C TRP A 41 3.40 5.81 -3.48
N TYR A 42 2.40 6.23 -4.24
CA TYR A 42 2.20 7.61 -4.63
C TYR A 42 0.74 8.03 -4.36
N ILE A 43 0.57 9.22 -3.78
CA ILE A 43 -0.75 9.83 -3.56
C ILE A 43 -0.73 11.21 -4.21
N GLY A 44 -1.62 11.45 -5.18
CA GLY A 44 -1.66 12.72 -5.90
C GLY A 44 -0.32 13.08 -6.56
N GLY A 45 0.47 12.09 -6.98
CA GLY A 45 1.81 12.28 -7.55
C GLY A 45 2.95 12.44 -6.53
N VAL A 46 2.66 12.51 -5.22
CA VAL A 46 3.67 12.61 -4.16
C VAL A 46 4.09 11.21 -3.72
N ASN A 47 5.41 10.93 -3.70
CA ASN A 47 5.93 9.66 -3.19
C ASN A 47 5.78 9.59 -1.66
N VAL A 48 4.99 8.62 -1.19
CA VAL A 48 4.72 8.36 0.24
C VAL A 48 5.29 7.03 0.71
N THR A 49 6.14 6.38 -0.09
CA THR A 49 6.70 5.04 0.21
C THR A 49 7.31 4.94 1.60
N LYS A 50 7.98 6.01 2.07
CA LYS A 50 8.61 6.06 3.42
C LYS A 50 7.60 6.04 4.58
N GLN A 51 6.32 6.27 4.32
CA GLN A 51 5.25 6.28 5.32
C GLN A 51 4.57 4.91 5.44
N THR A 52 5.06 3.92 4.69
CA THR A 52 4.48 2.57 4.62
C THR A 52 5.27 1.58 5.44
N GLN A 53 4.64 0.47 5.80
CA GLN A 53 5.34 -0.67 6.37
C GLN A 53 5.67 -1.63 5.23
N SER A 54 6.95 -1.88 4.98
CA SER A 54 7.40 -2.80 3.93
C SER A 54 8.23 -3.95 4.50
N ARG A 55 8.04 -5.15 3.96
CA ARG A 55 8.84 -6.33 4.31
C ARG A 55 9.19 -7.14 3.06
N ILE A 56 10.34 -7.80 3.12
CA ILE A 56 10.76 -8.80 2.16
C ILE A 56 10.79 -10.14 2.90
N ILE A 57 10.14 -11.13 2.32
CA ILE A 57 10.12 -12.50 2.84
C ILE A 57 10.88 -13.36 1.83
N GLN A 58 11.92 -14.05 2.29
CA GLN A 58 12.57 -15.08 1.49
C GLN A 58 11.68 -16.33 1.49
N GLN A 59 11.40 -16.84 0.31
CA GLN A 59 10.72 -18.10 0.04
C GLN A 59 11.76 -19.13 -0.44
N ASP A 60 11.29 -20.32 -0.82
CA ASP A 60 12.12 -21.39 -1.36
C ASP A 60 12.93 -20.93 -2.58
N ASP A 61 14.07 -21.59 -2.79
CA ASP A 61 14.92 -21.40 -3.96
C ASP A 61 15.36 -19.92 -4.13
N ASP A 62 15.76 -19.23 -3.06
CA ASP A 62 16.21 -17.82 -3.10
C ASP A 62 15.21 -16.82 -3.70
N MET A 63 13.92 -17.17 -3.76
CA MET A 63 12.88 -16.26 -4.22
C MET A 63 12.44 -15.30 -3.12
N PHE A 64 12.01 -14.10 -3.51
CA PHE A 64 11.60 -13.06 -2.58
C PHE A 64 10.18 -12.60 -2.86
N VAL A 65 9.34 -12.63 -1.83
CA VAL A 65 8.03 -11.97 -1.81
C VAL A 65 8.21 -10.61 -1.17
N SER A 66 7.83 -9.54 -1.86
CA SER A 66 7.81 -8.19 -1.30
C SER A 66 6.38 -7.83 -0.92
N ALA A 67 6.21 -7.29 0.27
CA ALA A 67 4.91 -6.86 0.77
C ALA A 67 5.01 -5.45 1.37
N SER A 68 3.98 -4.64 1.17
CA SER A 68 3.91 -3.29 1.70
C SER A 68 2.48 -2.89 2.03
N GLU A 69 2.31 -2.20 3.16
CA GLU A 69 1.05 -1.66 3.65
C GLU A 69 1.11 -0.13 3.72
N LEU A 70 0.19 0.53 3.00
CA LEU A 70 -0.08 1.97 3.08
C LEU A 70 -1.36 2.21 3.88
N VAL A 71 -1.25 2.96 4.96
CA VAL A 71 -2.40 3.48 5.70
C VAL A 71 -2.69 4.89 5.22
N TYR A 72 -3.87 5.10 4.63
CA TYR A 72 -4.33 6.40 4.17
C TYR A 72 -5.55 6.86 4.99
N GLY A 73 -5.57 8.12 5.39
CA GLY A 73 -6.61 8.70 6.23
C GLY A 73 -6.07 9.82 7.11
N LYS A 74 -6.94 10.52 7.82
CA LYS A 74 -6.55 11.66 8.65
C LYS A 74 -5.69 11.19 9.84
N LYS A 75 -4.42 11.62 9.87
CA LYS A 75 -3.65 11.74 11.12
C LYS A 75 -4.49 12.59 12.07
N MET A 76 -4.96 12.04 13.19
CA MET A 76 -5.53 12.87 14.25
C MET A 76 -4.44 13.86 14.70
N ILE A 77 -4.53 15.10 14.19
CA ILE A 77 -3.86 16.23 14.79
C ILE A 77 -4.59 16.44 16.10
N ILE A 78 -3.99 15.98 17.20
CA ILE A 78 -4.40 16.46 18.52
C ILE A 78 -4.18 17.97 18.44
N GLN A 79 -5.26 18.77 18.45
CA GLN A 79 -5.15 20.20 18.66
C GLN A 79 -4.50 20.40 20.03
N SER A 80 -3.20 20.73 20.05
CA SER A 80 -2.58 21.31 21.24
C SER A 80 -3.16 22.72 21.39
N ILE A 81 -4.18 22.84 22.23
CA ILE A 81 -4.59 24.12 22.81
C ILE A 81 -3.53 24.47 23.85
N LEU A 82 -2.79 25.55 23.61
CA LEU A 82 -2.18 26.43 24.62
C LEU A 82 -1.88 27.78 23.97
#